data_AF-A0A9P7X916-F1
#
_entry.id   AF-A0A9P7X916-F1
#
_cell.length_a   1.000
_cell.length_b   1.000
_cell.length_c   1.000
_cell.angle_alpha   90.00
_cell.angle_beta   90.00
_cell.angle_gamma   90.00
#
_symmetry.space_group_name_H-M   'P 1'
#
loop_
_entity.id
_entity.type
_entity.pdbx_description
1 polymer ?
#
loop_
_entity_poly.entity_id
_entity_poly.type
_entity_poly.pdbx_seq_one_letter_code
_entity_poly.pdbx_strand_id
1 'polypeptide(L)'
;MAPNDLESRLHERPPTSRNESVHKNILLTSHGRPPWYGEDGKVLTDAFVIGVAGGSASGKTFVAEQILRKAEHLPSVVIMSQDSFYNRLSPEQVKIAFENKHDFDHPNALDSKLFASCLADLKSCKQVNVPRYSFVKHQREDERQYIYGAAIIIVEGIMAMHDPDLRALYDLKVCFSLPLACNFFFLSF
;
A
#
# COMPACT_ATOMS: atom_id res chain seq x y z
N MET A 1 -7.33 32.23 -49.67
CA MET A 1 -6.25 31.26 -49.96
C MET A 1 -5.37 31.24 -48.72
N ALA A 2 -5.04 30.04 -48.25
CA ALA A 2 -4.73 29.70 -46.85
C ALA A 2 -3.25 30.00 -46.45
N PRO A 3 -2.72 29.50 -45.32
CA PRO A 3 -2.69 30.10 -43.98
C PRO A 3 -1.24 30.14 -43.41
N ASN A 4 -1.03 30.65 -42.19
CA ASN A 4 0.00 30.23 -41.19
C ASN A 4 0.64 31.37 -40.37
N ASP A 5 -0.13 31.98 -39.47
CA ASP A 5 0.43 32.76 -38.35
C ASP A 5 -0.01 32.20 -36.98
N LEU A 6 -0.24 30.89 -36.88
CA LEU A 6 -0.65 30.22 -35.63
C LEU A 6 0.39 29.24 -35.04
N GLU A 7 1.60 29.16 -35.59
CA GLU A 7 2.65 28.24 -35.10
C GLU A 7 3.84 28.94 -34.42
N SER A 8 3.59 29.81 -33.45
CA SER A 8 4.68 30.31 -32.58
C SER A 8 4.32 30.46 -31.10
N ARG A 9 3.21 29.87 -30.65
CA ARG A 9 2.77 29.96 -29.23
C ARG A 9 2.59 28.63 -28.51
N LEU A 10 3.26 27.57 -28.95
CA LEU A 10 3.23 26.27 -28.28
C LEU A 10 4.65 25.71 -28.19
N HIS A 11 5.39 26.05 -27.12
CA HIS A 11 6.28 25.13 -26.40
C HIS A 11 7.14 25.85 -25.35
N GLU A 12 6.51 26.40 -24.32
CA GLU A 12 7.16 26.49 -23.01
C GLU A 12 6.19 25.91 -21.98
N ARG A 13 6.24 24.58 -21.81
CA ARG A 13 5.66 23.95 -20.63
C ARG A 13 6.57 24.32 -19.45
N PRO A 14 6.04 24.86 -18.34
CA PRO A 14 6.86 25.06 -17.15
C PRO A 14 7.41 23.70 -16.69
N PRO A 15 8.61 23.65 -16.08
CA PRO A 15 9.13 22.41 -15.52
C PRO A 15 8.16 21.97 -14.43
N THR A 16 7.39 20.91 -14.71
CA THR A 16 6.60 20.24 -13.67
C THR A 16 7.58 19.52 -12.77
N SER A 17 7.90 20.15 -11.64
CA SER A 17 8.48 19.47 -10.50
C SER A 17 7.50 18.38 -10.06
N ARG A 18 7.66 17.17 -10.60
CA ARG A 18 7.02 15.96 -10.08
C ARG A 18 7.66 15.62 -8.73
N ASN A 19 7.27 16.37 -7.71
CA ASN A 19 7.50 16.06 -6.31
C ASN A 19 6.15 16.15 -5.57
N GLU A 20 5.19 15.37 -6.06
CA GLU A 20 4.02 14.99 -5.27
C GLU A 20 4.32 13.64 -4.64
N SER A 21 4.34 13.63 -3.32
CA SER A 21 4.34 12.42 -2.52
C SER A 21 3.12 11.56 -2.86
N VAL A 22 3.31 10.58 -3.74
CA VAL A 22 2.27 9.65 -4.12
C VAL A 22 1.84 8.87 -2.87
N HIS A 23 0.56 8.96 -2.51
CA HIS A 23 0.00 8.11 -1.46
C HIS A 23 0.18 6.64 -1.87
N LYS A 24 0.98 5.88 -1.09
CA LYS A 24 1.20 4.46 -1.37
C LYS A 24 -0.04 3.61 -1.11
N ASN A 25 -0.91 4.04 -0.20
CA ASN A 25 -2.20 3.38 -0.01
C ASN A 25 -3.23 3.98 -0.95
N ILE A 26 -3.86 3.12 -1.73
CA ILE A 26 -4.76 3.51 -2.82
C ILE A 26 -6.16 3.01 -2.45
N LEU A 27 -7.14 3.91 -2.41
CA LEU A 27 -8.55 3.59 -2.22
C LEU A 27 -9.29 3.79 -3.55
N LEU A 28 -9.93 2.75 -4.04
CA LEU A 28 -10.69 2.77 -5.30
C LEU A 28 -12.12 2.30 -5.06
N THR A 29 -13.08 3.01 -5.66
CA THR A 29 -14.53 2.76 -5.52
C THR A 29 -15.17 2.86 -6.89
N SER A 30 -15.79 1.79 -7.41
CA SER A 30 -16.38 1.79 -8.77
C SER A 30 -17.90 1.95 -8.79
N HIS A 31 -18.61 1.43 -7.79
CA HIS A 31 -20.09 1.40 -7.76
C HIS A 31 -20.68 1.90 -6.43
N GLY A 32 -19.94 2.75 -5.72
CA GLY A 32 -20.31 3.18 -4.38
C GLY A 32 -19.98 2.11 -3.33
N ARG A 33 -20.30 2.43 -2.08
CA ARG A 33 -19.94 1.63 -0.91
C ARG A 33 -21.18 0.87 -0.45
N PRO A 34 -21.26 -0.47 -0.62
CA PRO A 34 -22.38 -1.24 -0.10
C PRO A 34 -22.42 -1.04 1.42
N PRO A 35 -23.61 -1.15 2.04
CA PRO A 35 -23.69 -1.11 3.49
C PRO A 35 -22.82 -2.24 4.05
N TRP A 36 -21.80 -1.90 4.83
CA TRP A 36 -21.03 -2.88 5.59
C TRP A 36 -21.74 -3.30 6.86
N TYR A 37 -22.78 -2.55 7.25
CA TYR A 37 -23.55 -2.77 8.45
C TYR A 37 -25.02 -2.95 8.10
N GLY A 38 -25.67 -3.91 8.73
CA GLY A 38 -27.12 -4.09 8.66
C GLY A 38 -27.84 -2.96 9.38
N GLU A 39 -29.17 -2.94 9.28
CA GLU A 39 -30.01 -2.02 10.06
C GLU A 39 -29.83 -2.22 11.59
N ASP A 40 -29.36 -3.40 12.00
CA ASP A 40 -29.00 -3.74 13.38
C ASP A 40 -27.59 -3.27 13.79
N GLY A 41 -26.86 -2.62 12.90
CA GLY A 41 -25.49 -2.16 13.13
C GLY A 41 -24.43 -3.27 13.14
N LYS A 42 -24.78 -4.51 12.77
CA LYS A 42 -23.81 -5.61 12.67
C LYS A 42 -23.16 -5.65 11.31
N VAL A 43 -21.90 -6.07 11.28
CA VAL A 43 -21.15 -6.25 10.04
C VAL A 43 -21.86 -7.30 9.17
N LEU A 44 -22.22 -6.93 7.93
CA LEU A 44 -22.88 -7.82 6.98
C LEU A 44 -21.88 -8.81 6.36
N THR A 45 -20.66 -8.36 6.09
CA THR A 45 -19.57 -9.16 5.52
C THR A 45 -18.22 -8.58 5.92
N ASP A 46 -17.27 -9.43 6.30
CA ASP A 46 -15.88 -9.01 6.46
C ASP A 46 -15.23 -8.67 5.11
N ALA A 47 -14.21 -7.82 5.12
CA ALA A 47 -13.42 -7.55 3.93
C ALA A 47 -12.55 -8.78 3.57
N PHE A 48 -12.42 -9.06 2.27
CA PHE A 48 -11.53 -10.11 1.78
C PHE A 48 -10.10 -9.61 1.65
N VAL A 49 -9.16 -10.24 2.35
CA VAL A 49 -7.76 -9.79 2.44
C VAL A 49 -6.83 -10.67 1.60
N ILE A 50 -6.11 -10.03 0.68
CA ILE A 50 -5.11 -10.65 -0.18
C ILE A 50 -3.73 -10.16 0.23
N GLY A 51 -2.92 -11.04 0.81
CA GLY A 51 -1.50 -10.76 1.07
C GLY A 51 -0.67 -11.01 -0.19
N VAL A 52 0.11 -10.02 -0.61
CA VAL A 52 0.99 -10.08 -1.78
C VAL A 52 2.43 -9.81 -1.37
N ALA A 53 3.26 -10.85 -1.39
CA ALA A 53 4.69 -10.78 -1.11
C ALA A 53 5.54 -10.99 -2.37
N GLY A 54 6.80 -10.56 -2.32
CA GLY A 54 7.78 -10.73 -3.39
C GLY A 54 8.85 -9.64 -3.35
N GLY A 55 10.02 -9.91 -3.96
CA GLY A 55 11.13 -8.94 -4.00
C GLY A 55 10.76 -7.62 -4.68
N SER A 56 11.55 -6.56 -4.45
CA SER A 56 11.35 -5.29 -5.15
C SER A 56 11.31 -5.51 -6.67
N ALA A 57 10.45 -4.76 -7.38
CA ALA A 57 10.19 -4.90 -8.82
C ALA A 57 9.58 -6.24 -9.32
N SER A 58 9.08 -7.11 -8.44
CA SER A 58 8.44 -8.38 -8.83
C SER A 58 7.03 -8.25 -9.48
N GLY A 59 6.54 -7.02 -9.70
CA GLY A 59 5.24 -6.77 -10.32
C GLY A 59 4.03 -6.79 -9.37
N LYS A 60 4.23 -6.73 -8.04
CA LYS A 60 3.15 -6.75 -7.03
C LYS A 60 2.11 -5.65 -7.26
N THR A 61 2.58 -4.40 -7.37
CA THR A 61 1.73 -3.23 -7.61
C THR A 61 1.02 -3.33 -8.96
N PHE A 62 1.69 -3.87 -9.99
CA PHE A 62 1.07 -4.11 -11.29
C PHE A 62 -0.08 -5.14 -11.20
N VAL A 63 0.09 -6.23 -10.44
CA VAL A 63 -1.00 -7.20 -10.25
C VAL A 63 -2.15 -6.60 -9.45
N ALA A 64 -1.85 -5.80 -8.42
CA ALA A 64 -2.88 -5.05 -7.72
C ALA A 64 -3.65 -4.13 -8.67
N GLU A 65 -2.96 -3.38 -9.54
CA GLU A 65 -3.56 -2.56 -10.60
C GLU A 65 -4.37 -3.36 -11.63
N GLN A 66 -3.94 -4.57 -12.00
CA GLN A 66 -4.70 -5.42 -12.92
C GLN A 66 -5.94 -6.00 -12.27
N ILE A 67 -5.87 -6.40 -10.99
CA ILE A 67 -7.05 -6.77 -10.20
C ILE A 67 -8.01 -5.59 -10.20
N LEU A 68 -7.53 -4.37 -9.92
CA LEU A 68 -8.33 -3.15 -9.93
C LEU A 68 -9.04 -2.90 -11.27
N ARG A 69 -8.35 -3.09 -12.41
CA ARG A 69 -8.94 -2.92 -13.75
C ARG A 69 -9.98 -3.97 -14.09
N LYS A 70 -9.82 -5.21 -13.60
CA LYS A 70 -10.80 -6.28 -13.81
C LYS A 70 -11.93 -6.28 -12.78
N ALA A 71 -11.73 -5.53 -11.71
CA ALA A 71 -12.63 -5.36 -10.59
C ALA A 71 -13.68 -4.26 -10.83
N GLU A 72 -14.01 -3.90 -12.07
CA GLU A 72 -15.04 -2.88 -12.36
C GLU A 72 -16.35 -3.18 -11.60
N HIS A 73 -16.69 -4.46 -11.41
CA HIS A 73 -17.87 -4.90 -10.65
C HIS A 73 -17.68 -5.01 -9.13
N LEU A 74 -16.47 -4.79 -8.59
CA LEU A 74 -16.21 -4.87 -7.16
C LEU A 74 -16.37 -3.50 -6.50
N PRO A 75 -17.16 -3.39 -5.43
CA PRO A 75 -17.60 -2.09 -4.92
C PRO A 75 -16.49 -1.20 -4.37
N SER A 76 -15.51 -1.76 -3.65
CA SER A 76 -14.37 -1.01 -3.10
C SER A 76 -13.14 -1.87 -2.86
N VAL A 77 -11.97 -1.36 -3.28
CA VAL A 77 -10.67 -2.02 -3.11
C VAL A 77 -9.70 -1.05 -2.46
N VAL A 78 -8.98 -1.52 -1.45
CA VAL A 78 -7.90 -0.78 -0.78
C VAL A 78 -6.58 -1.53 -0.96
N ILE A 79 -5.54 -0.81 -1.36
CA ILE A 79 -4.15 -1.30 -1.28
C ILE A 79 -3.53 -0.72 -0.02
N MET A 80 -3.03 -1.59 0.87
CA MET A 80 -2.26 -1.25 2.05
C MET A 80 -0.79 -1.63 1.84
N SER A 81 0.10 -0.64 1.87
CA SER A 81 1.53 -0.82 1.64
C SER A 81 2.31 -0.90 2.96
N GLN A 82 3.10 -1.95 3.15
CA GLN A 82 3.97 -2.11 4.34
C GLN A 82 4.94 -0.94 4.53
N ASP A 83 5.35 -0.34 3.42
CA ASP A 83 6.20 0.84 3.37
C ASP A 83 5.66 2.03 4.18
N SER A 84 4.33 2.13 4.35
CA SER A 84 3.72 3.16 5.19
C SER A 84 4.03 2.99 6.67
N PHE A 85 4.40 1.79 7.10
CA PHE A 85 4.54 1.37 8.49
C PHE A 85 5.99 1.25 8.96
N TYR A 86 6.96 1.80 8.22
CA TYR A 86 8.33 1.97 8.74
C TYR A 86 8.33 2.75 10.06
N ASN A 87 9.17 2.29 10.99
CA ASN A 87 9.33 2.87 12.31
C ASN A 87 9.84 4.31 12.24
N ARG A 88 9.53 5.10 13.28
CA ARG A 88 10.16 6.41 13.47
C ARG A 88 11.63 6.21 13.77
N LEU A 89 12.48 6.90 13.03
CA LEU A 89 13.92 6.86 13.22
C LEU A 89 14.37 7.96 14.18
N SER A 90 15.38 7.67 15.01
CA SER A 90 16.08 8.69 15.79
C SER A 90 16.88 9.64 14.89
N PRO A 91 17.26 10.85 15.36
CA PRO A 91 18.06 11.77 14.56
C PRO A 91 19.38 11.16 14.05
N GLU A 92 19.99 10.25 14.82
CA GLU A 92 21.20 9.54 14.43
C GLU A 92 20.91 8.51 13.33
N GLN A 93 19.83 7.73 13.48
CA GLN A 93 19.41 6.75 12.48
C GLN A 93 19.01 7.41 11.16
N VAL A 94 18.40 8.60 11.19
CA VAL A 94 18.09 9.38 9.98
C VAL A 94 19.38 9.75 9.23
N LYS A 95 20.44 10.17 9.92
CA LYS A 95 21.74 10.44 9.29
C LYS A 95 22.31 9.18 8.61
N ILE A 96 22.28 8.05 9.32
CA ILE A 96 22.72 6.75 8.79
C ILE A 96 21.87 6.34 7.57
N ALA A 97 20.57 6.62 7.59
CA ALA A 97 19.66 6.34 6.47
C ALA A 97 20.01 7.17 5.23
N PHE A 98 20.31 8.46 5.38
CA PHE A 98 20.79 9.30 4.26
C PHE A 98 22.13 8.82 3.68
N GLU A 99 22.95 8.15 4.49
CA GLU A 99 24.18 7.49 4.03
C GLU A 99 23.93 6.10 3.39
N ASN A 100 22.67 5.67 3.24
CA ASN A 100 22.27 4.34 2.78
C ASN A 100 22.86 3.18 3.62
N LYS A 101 23.14 3.43 4.90
CA LYS A 101 23.69 2.44 5.84
C LYS A 101 22.65 1.91 6.82
N HIS A 102 21.40 2.34 6.68
CA HIS A 102 20.29 1.84 7.48
C HIS A 102 19.60 0.68 6.75
N ASP A 103 19.46 -0.45 7.43
CA ASP A 103 18.81 -1.64 6.88
C ASP A 103 17.29 -1.53 7.03
N PHE A 104 16.62 -1.13 5.95
CA PHE A 104 15.16 -1.07 5.87
C PHE A 104 14.51 -2.43 5.58
N ASP A 105 15.29 -3.43 5.17
CA ASP A 105 14.78 -4.77 4.84
C ASP A 105 14.75 -5.69 6.08
N HIS A 106 15.24 -5.21 7.22
CA HIS A 106 15.17 -5.93 8.48
C HIS A 106 13.74 -5.90 9.06
N PRO A 107 13.20 -7.02 9.59
CA PRO A 107 11.83 -7.06 10.15
C PRO A 107 11.55 -5.98 11.21
N ASN A 108 12.56 -5.65 12.01
CA ASN A 108 12.48 -4.61 13.06
C ASN A 108 12.38 -3.18 12.52
N ALA A 109 12.61 -2.93 11.23
CA ALA A 109 12.39 -1.63 10.62
C ALA A 109 10.89 -1.31 10.49
N LEU A 110 10.03 -2.33 10.51
CA LEU A 110 8.58 -2.21 10.37
C LEU A 110 7.86 -2.26 11.72
N ASP A 111 6.79 -1.49 11.82
CA ASP A 111 5.82 -1.52 12.91
C ASP A 111 4.74 -2.57 12.61
N SER A 112 5.12 -3.85 12.59
CA SER A 112 4.22 -4.95 12.22
C SER A 112 2.98 -5.04 13.10
N LYS A 113 3.10 -4.68 14.39
CA LYS A 113 1.97 -4.62 15.32
C LYS A 113 0.96 -3.56 14.93
N LEU A 114 1.41 -2.35 14.59
CA LEU A 114 0.53 -1.30 14.10
C LEU A 114 -0.10 -1.70 12.76
N PHE A 115 0.68 -2.32 11.85
CA PHE A 115 0.14 -2.82 10.59
C PHE A 115 -0.98 -3.82 10.84
N ALA A 116 -0.73 -4.85 11.65
CA ALA A 116 -1.70 -5.92 11.93
C ALA A 116 -2.96 -5.37 12.59
N SER A 117 -2.82 -4.43 13.53
CA SER A 117 -3.96 -3.75 14.15
C SER A 117 -4.80 -2.98 13.11
N CYS A 118 -4.16 -2.18 12.26
CA CYS A 118 -4.88 -1.45 11.21
C CYS A 118 -5.55 -2.40 10.21
N LEU A 119 -4.88 -3.48 9.83
CA LEU A 119 -5.45 -4.45 8.90
C LEU A 119 -6.66 -5.17 9.52
N ALA A 120 -6.56 -5.58 10.79
CA ALA A 120 -7.66 -6.23 11.50
C ALA A 120 -8.87 -5.31 11.65
N ASP A 121 -8.65 -4.04 12.02
CA ASP A 121 -9.72 -3.06 12.13
C ASP A 121 -10.39 -2.82 10.77
N LEU A 122 -9.60 -2.63 9.71
CA LEU A 122 -10.15 -2.43 8.37
C LEU A 122 -10.87 -3.68 7.83
N LYS A 123 -10.38 -4.89 8.14
CA LYS A 123 -11.05 -6.17 7.83
C LYS A 123 -12.41 -6.28 8.49
N SER A 124 -12.52 -5.81 9.74
CA SER A 124 -13.78 -5.70 10.50
C SER A 124 -14.64 -4.49 10.13
N CYS A 125 -14.39 -3.88 8.96
CA CYS A 125 -15.09 -2.70 8.45
C CYS A 125 -15.03 -1.46 9.34
N LYS A 126 -14.03 -1.34 10.22
CA LYS A 126 -13.77 -0.14 11.02
C LYS A 126 -12.89 0.84 10.26
N GLN A 127 -12.94 2.10 10.66
CA GLN A 127 -12.03 3.12 10.14
C GLN A 127 -10.62 2.94 10.71
N VAL A 128 -9.62 3.31 9.92
CA VAL A 128 -8.21 3.30 10.33
C VAL A 128 -7.49 4.54 9.82
N ASN A 129 -6.50 4.97 10.59
CA ASN A 129 -5.61 6.08 10.24
C ASN A 129 -4.23 5.54 9.95
N VAL A 130 -3.95 5.28 8.67
CA VAL A 130 -2.69 4.70 8.22
C VAL A 130 -1.58 5.75 8.27
N PRO A 131 -0.43 5.46 8.89
CA PRO A 131 0.70 6.39 8.91
C PRO A 131 1.23 6.68 7.50
N ARG A 132 1.77 7.88 7.32
CA ARG A 132 2.48 8.26 6.10
C ARG A 132 3.98 8.23 6.34
N TYR A 133 4.72 7.54 5.48
CA TYR A 133 6.18 7.51 5.52
C TYR A 133 6.78 8.31 4.37
N SER A 134 7.69 9.22 4.68
CA SER A 134 8.40 10.03 3.69
C SER A 134 9.77 9.43 3.41
N PHE A 135 9.94 8.84 2.23
CA PHE A 135 11.21 8.32 1.75
C PHE A 135 12.26 9.42 1.55
N VAL A 136 11.84 10.64 1.25
CA VAL A 136 12.73 11.80 1.10
C VAL A 136 13.33 12.22 2.44
N LYS A 137 12.55 12.12 3.52
CA LYS A 137 12.98 12.50 4.87
C LYS A 137 13.48 11.32 5.70
N HIS A 138 13.35 10.09 5.19
CA HIS A 138 13.52 8.84 5.94
C HIS A 138 12.77 8.86 7.30
N GLN A 139 11.54 9.38 7.32
CA GLN A 139 10.80 9.60 8.56
C GLN A 139 9.28 9.45 8.39
N ARG A 140 8.63 8.95 9.43
CA ARG A 140 7.17 8.89 9.54
C ARG A 140 6.62 10.29 9.84
N GLU A 141 5.70 10.75 9.00
CA GLU A 141 5.07 12.05 9.15
C GLU A 141 3.94 12.03 10.19
N ASP A 142 3.54 13.20 10.67
CA ASP A 142 2.42 13.33 11.61
C ASP A 142 1.06 13.18 10.92
N GLU A 143 1.01 13.51 9.63
CA GLU A 143 -0.16 13.30 8.78
C GLU A 143 -0.46 11.81 8.63
N ARG A 144 -1.74 11.47 8.69
CA ARG A 144 -2.24 10.11 8.50
C ARG A 144 -3.28 10.07 7.41
N GLN A 145 -3.29 8.98 6.66
CA GLN A 145 -4.30 8.72 5.65
C GLN A 145 -5.49 8.03 6.29
N TYR A 146 -6.63 8.72 6.27
CA TYR A 146 -7.90 8.13 6.71
C TYR A 146 -8.38 7.12 5.67
N ILE A 147 -8.57 5.88 6.10
CA ILE A 147 -9.14 4.81 5.28
C ILE A 147 -10.30 4.21 6.05
N TYR A 148 -11.42 4.06 5.36
CA TYR A 148 -12.60 3.40 5.87
C TYR A 148 -13.15 2.50 4.79
N GLY A 149 -13.79 1.40 5.16
CA GLY A 149 -14.66 0.59 4.29
C GLY A 149 -14.00 0.07 3.01
N ALA A 150 -13.65 -1.21 3.02
CA ALA A 150 -13.13 -1.94 1.86
C ALA A 150 -13.86 -3.27 1.73
N ALA A 151 -14.22 -3.67 0.52
CA ALA A 151 -14.68 -5.04 0.25
C ALA A 151 -13.48 -5.97 0.02
N ILE A 152 -12.42 -5.45 -0.61
CA ILE A 152 -11.16 -6.15 -0.81
C ILE A 152 -10.01 -5.30 -0.28
N ILE A 153 -9.12 -5.92 0.48
CA ILE A 153 -7.90 -5.31 0.97
C ILE A 153 -6.71 -6.07 0.38
N ILE A 154 -5.87 -5.39 -0.38
CA ILE A 154 -4.63 -5.94 -0.92
C ILE A 154 -3.49 -5.43 -0.05
N VAL A 155 -2.81 -6.33 0.63
CA VAL A 155 -1.63 -6.01 1.43
C VAL A 155 -0.39 -6.27 0.60
N GLU A 156 0.39 -5.23 0.31
CA GLU A 156 1.65 -5.36 -0.43
C GLU A 156 2.86 -5.05 0.44
N GLY A 157 3.94 -5.79 0.20
CA GLY A 157 5.24 -5.50 0.79
C GLY A 157 6.25 -6.60 0.55
N ILE A 158 7.53 -6.26 0.64
CA ILE A 158 8.61 -7.27 0.54
C ILE A 158 8.53 -8.29 1.68
N MET A 159 7.97 -7.92 2.83
CA MET A 159 7.87 -8.74 4.05
C MET A 159 6.42 -9.07 4.41
N ALA A 160 5.48 -9.01 3.46
CA ALA A 160 4.05 -9.20 3.75
C ALA A 160 3.76 -10.55 4.42
N MET A 161 4.54 -11.59 4.11
CA MET A 161 4.35 -12.92 4.69
C MET A 161 5.27 -13.22 5.90
N HIS A 162 6.11 -12.28 6.34
CA HIS A 162 7.06 -12.55 7.43
C HIS A 162 6.33 -12.73 8.78
N ASP A 163 5.40 -11.84 9.09
CA ASP A 163 4.73 -11.80 10.39
C ASP A 163 3.55 -12.81 10.47
N PRO A 164 3.48 -13.66 11.52
CA PRO A 164 2.43 -14.66 11.66
C PRO A 164 1.04 -14.05 11.90
N ASP A 165 0.96 -12.92 12.62
CA ASP A 165 -0.32 -12.26 12.93
C ASP A 165 -0.91 -11.67 11.66
N LEU A 166 -0.07 -11.07 10.80
CA LEU A 166 -0.48 -10.65 9.46
C LEU A 166 -0.95 -11.82 8.60
N ARG A 167 -0.21 -12.93 8.60
CA ARG A 167 -0.58 -14.13 7.82
C ARG A 167 -1.90 -14.75 8.26
N ALA A 168 -2.28 -14.61 9.52
CA ALA A 168 -3.56 -15.08 10.04
C ALA A 168 -4.75 -14.23 9.54
N LEU A 169 -4.52 -12.97 9.16
CA LEU A 169 -5.54 -12.06 8.65
C LEU A 169 -5.80 -12.24 7.14
N TYR A 170 -4.89 -12.87 6.41
CA TYR A 170 -4.99 -13.06 4.96
C TYR A 170 -5.90 -14.22 4.59
N ASP A 171 -6.88 -13.95 3.73
CA ASP A 171 -7.77 -14.96 3.14
C ASP A 171 -7.14 -15.60 1.90
N LEU A 172 -6.29 -14.85 1.18
CA LEU A 172 -5.48 -15.35 0.07
C LEU A 172 -4.03 -14.87 0.22
N LYS A 173 -3.07 -15.76 -0.06
CA LYS A 173 -1.63 -15.47 -0.02
C LYS A 173 -1.02 -15.68 -1.40
N VAL A 174 -0.44 -14.63 -1.96
CA VAL A 174 0.21 -14.65 -3.27
C VAL A 174 1.67 -14.24 -3.10
N CYS A 175 2.59 -15.05 -3.62
CA CYS A 175 4.02 -14.75 -3.59
C CYS A 175 4.59 -14.70 -5.00
N PHE A 176 5.19 -13.57 -5.36
CA PHE A 176 5.91 -13.38 -6.62
C PHE A 176 7.39 -13.66 -6.37
N SER A 177 7.83 -14.89 -6.65
CA SER A 177 9.25 -15.27 -6.55
C SER A 177 9.90 -15.36 -7.93
N LEU A 178 11.11 -14.82 -8.05
CA LEU A 178 12.06 -15.30 -9.04
C LEU A 178 12.71 -16.58 -8.50
N PRO A 179 13.03 -17.58 -9.35
CA PRO A 179 13.39 -18.94 -8.93
C PRO A 179 14.54 -19.07 -7.91
N LEU A 180 15.35 -18.04 -7.70
CA LEU A 180 16.49 -18.05 -6.76
C LEU A 180 16.17 -17.55 -5.34
N ALA A 181 15.00 -16.94 -5.11
CA ALA A 181 14.62 -16.37 -3.81
C ALA A 181 13.73 -17.30 -2.94
N CYS A 182 13.44 -18.52 -3.42
CA CYS A 182 12.50 -19.44 -2.78
C CYS A 182 12.88 -19.86 -1.34
N ASN A 183 14.16 -19.89 -0.99
CA ASN A 183 14.57 -20.47 0.29
C ASN A 183 14.18 -19.65 1.53
N PHE A 184 13.96 -18.33 1.42
CA PHE A 184 13.66 -17.51 2.60
C PHE A 184 12.16 -17.34 2.88
N PHE A 185 11.29 -17.50 1.87
CA PHE A 185 9.85 -17.25 1.99
C PHE A 185 8.99 -18.51 2.15
N PHE A 186 9.45 -19.68 1.66
CA PHE A 186 8.64 -20.90 1.67
C PHE A 186 8.69 -21.71 2.98
N LEU A 187 9.62 -21.42 3.89
CA LEU A 187 9.77 -22.18 5.14
C LEU A 187 8.70 -21.87 6.21
N SER A 188 7.75 -20.98 5.92
CA SER A 188 6.71 -20.56 6.87
C SER A 188 5.29 -20.67 6.30
N PHE A 189 5.06 -21.47 5.25
CA PHE A 189 3.70 -21.81 4.80
C PHE A 189 3.12 -22.96 5.61
#